data_AF-A0A4S2HPS1-F1
#
_entry.id   AF-A0A4S2HPS1-F1
#
_cell.length_a   1.000
_cell.length_b   1.000
_cell.length_c   1.000
_cell.angle_alpha   90.00
_cell.angle_beta   90.00
_cell.angle_gamma   90.00
#
_symmetry.space_group_name_H-M   'P 1'
#
loop_
_entity.id
_entity.type
_entity.pdbx_description
1 polymer ?
#
loop_
_entity_poly.entity_id
_entity_poly.type
_entity_poly.pdbx_seq_one_letter_code
_entity_poly.pdbx_strand_id
1 'polypeptide(L)'
;MNLKRCENGHFYDGDKFQMCPHCAALGGGEQQATMPYAETDSSYNTAMTEPVTVPMYAPQEPQAAGAFPVQPQMAEQPSGNLSLQDAVSRAITVPGGMEQDEEKTVSLYQYQNHTDPVAGWLVCIEGTDFGSSFTVKSGRNFIGRASHMDVALRGDNSISREKHAIILYEPKRREFIAQAGESRELFYLNDEVVLNPVRLKQYDILTIGNTRLMFFPCCGENFSWDDFKKDGE
;
A
#
# COMPACT_ATOMS: atom_id res chain seq x y z
N MET A 1 7.52 -35.31 -15.21
CA MET A 1 6.49 -34.25 -15.12
C MET A 1 5.35 -34.68 -16.01
N ASN A 2 4.53 -35.57 -15.49
CA ASN A 2 3.45 -36.24 -16.20
C ASN A 2 2.15 -35.56 -15.80
N LEU A 3 1.88 -34.41 -16.41
CA LEU A 3 0.74 -33.57 -16.07
C LEU A 3 -0.57 -34.24 -16.49
N LYS A 4 -1.30 -34.78 -15.50
CA LYS A 4 -2.64 -35.36 -15.66
C LYS A 4 -3.70 -34.37 -15.24
N ARG A 5 -4.88 -34.48 -15.85
CA ARG A 5 -6.07 -33.69 -15.49
C ARG A 5 -7.08 -34.58 -14.76
N CYS A 6 -7.63 -34.12 -13.64
CA CYS A 6 -8.69 -34.83 -12.92
C CYS A 6 -10.08 -34.49 -13.48
N GLU A 7 -11.10 -35.22 -13.01
CA GLU A 7 -12.50 -35.03 -13.42
C GLU A 7 -13.04 -33.62 -13.10
N ASN A 8 -12.62 -33.04 -11.97
CA ASN A 8 -12.90 -31.65 -11.59
C ASN A 8 -12.03 -30.62 -12.35
N GLY A 9 -11.28 -31.03 -13.37
CA GLY A 9 -10.60 -30.16 -14.31
C GLY A 9 -9.21 -29.66 -13.91
N HIS A 10 -8.72 -29.94 -12.70
CA HIS A 10 -7.39 -29.53 -12.21
C HIS A 10 -6.25 -30.34 -12.83
N PHE A 11 -5.11 -29.70 -13.11
CA PHE A 11 -3.88 -30.36 -13.56
C PHE A 11 -2.96 -30.67 -12.37
N TYR A 12 -2.35 -31.86 -12.36
CA TYR A 12 -1.44 -32.32 -11.31
C TYR A 12 -0.36 -33.27 -11.86
N ASP A 13 0.79 -33.38 -11.20
CA ASP A 13 1.88 -34.28 -11.62
C ASP A 13 1.59 -35.72 -11.19
N GLY A 14 1.19 -36.56 -12.15
CA GLY A 14 0.87 -37.97 -11.95
C GLY A 14 2.07 -38.87 -11.64
N ASP A 15 3.30 -38.35 -11.75
CA ASP A 15 4.51 -39.02 -11.27
C ASP A 15 4.70 -38.83 -9.75
N LYS A 16 4.06 -37.81 -9.15
CA LYS A 16 4.20 -37.45 -7.73
C LYS A 16 2.97 -37.77 -6.89
N PHE A 17 1.77 -37.68 -7.48
CA PHE A 17 0.51 -37.87 -6.76
C PHE A 17 -0.39 -38.84 -7.53
N GLN A 18 -0.88 -39.89 -6.86
CA GLN A 18 -1.80 -40.85 -7.48
C GLN A 18 -3.21 -40.26 -7.69
N MET A 19 -3.61 -39.31 -6.86
CA MET A 19 -4.88 -38.59 -6.93
C MET A 19 -4.65 -37.07 -6.90
N CYS A 20 -5.63 -36.30 -7.36
CA CYS A 20 -5.49 -34.85 -7.46
C CYS A 20 -5.53 -34.18 -6.06
N PRO A 21 -4.43 -33.54 -5.60
CA PRO A 21 -4.39 -32.92 -4.27
C PRO A 21 -5.35 -31.73 -4.14
N HIS A 22 -5.66 -31.05 -5.24
CA HIS A 22 -6.61 -29.92 -5.25
C HIS A 22 -8.07 -30.36 -5.05
N CYS A 23 -8.43 -31.60 -5.38
CA CYS A 23 -9.77 -32.13 -5.09
C CYS A 23 -9.93 -32.46 -3.60
N ALA A 24 -8.89 -32.99 -2.95
CA ALA A 24 -8.92 -33.32 -1.52
C ALA A 24 -8.99 -32.06 -0.64
N ALA A 25 -8.46 -30.93 -1.11
CA ALA A 25 -8.40 -29.67 -0.35
C ALA A 25 -9.71 -28.84 -0.36
N LEU A 26 -10.71 -29.19 -1.18
CA LEU A 26 -11.93 -28.39 -1.39
C LEU A 26 -13.23 -29.13 -1.02
N GLY A 27 -13.13 -30.34 -0.48
CA GLY A 27 -14.28 -31.14 -0.03
C GLY A 27 -14.69 -30.83 1.41
N GLY A 28 -15.53 -29.81 1.61
CA GLY A 28 -16.40 -29.76 2.79
C GLY A 28 -17.30 -31.00 2.79
N GLY A 29 -17.27 -31.80 3.85
CA GLY A 29 -17.78 -33.17 3.79
C GLY A 29 -19.26 -33.34 4.13
N GLU A 30 -19.84 -34.43 3.64
CA GLU A 30 -20.99 -35.09 4.28
C GLU A 30 -20.77 -36.62 4.37
N GLN A 31 -20.50 -37.05 5.62
CA GLN A 31 -20.90 -38.31 6.26
C GLN A 31 -20.31 -39.68 5.86
N GLN A 32 -20.24 -40.53 6.91
CA GLN A 32 -19.89 -41.97 6.96
C GLN A 32 -18.37 -42.31 6.87
N ALA A 33 -17.77 -43.00 7.83
CA ALA A 33 -18.26 -43.51 9.12
C ALA A 33 -17.13 -43.64 10.16
N THR A 34 -17.41 -43.28 11.43
CA THR A 34 -16.56 -43.59 12.58
C THR A 34 -17.02 -44.89 13.24
N MET A 35 -16.10 -45.83 13.47
CA MET A 35 -16.41 -47.08 14.17
C MET A 35 -16.56 -46.84 15.68
N PRO A 36 -17.59 -47.38 16.35
CA PRO A 36 -17.65 -47.42 17.80
C PRO A 36 -16.83 -48.59 18.36
N TYR A 37 -16.14 -48.34 19.47
CA TYR A 37 -15.50 -49.37 20.30
C TYR A 37 -16.58 -50.18 21.04
N ALA A 38 -16.40 -51.49 21.14
CA ALA A 38 -17.37 -52.37 21.78
C ALA A 38 -17.01 -52.58 23.27
N GLU A 39 -17.93 -52.23 24.16
CA GLU A 39 -17.97 -52.79 25.51
C GLU A 39 -19.41 -52.90 26.02
N THR A 40 -19.60 -53.74 27.03
CA THR A 40 -20.86 -54.49 27.24
C THR A 40 -21.80 -53.92 28.29
N ASP A 41 -23.07 -54.27 28.09
CA ASP A 41 -24.04 -54.73 29.11
C ASP A 41 -25.21 -53.80 29.56
N SER A 42 -26.36 -54.45 29.73
CA SER A 42 -27.48 -54.17 30.63
C SER A 42 -28.31 -52.86 30.56
N SER A 43 -29.42 -52.96 29.82
CA SER A 43 -30.82 -52.82 30.31
C SER A 43 -31.42 -51.51 30.88
N TYR A 44 -32.69 -51.27 30.46
CA TYR A 44 -33.80 -50.49 31.07
C TYR A 44 -34.16 -49.07 30.56
N ASN A 45 -35.39 -49.01 30.01
CA ASN A 45 -36.49 -48.05 30.27
C ASN A 45 -36.43 -46.53 29.91
N THR A 46 -37.35 -46.16 29.00
CA THR A 46 -38.51 -45.26 29.25
C THR A 46 -38.36 -43.71 29.33
N ALA A 47 -39.27 -43.04 28.58
CA ALA A 47 -39.98 -41.76 28.83
C ALA A 47 -39.51 -40.39 28.28
N MET A 48 -40.37 -39.84 27.39
CA MET A 48 -41.10 -38.54 27.46
C MET A 48 -40.38 -37.16 27.34
N THR A 49 -40.97 -36.29 26.49
CA THR A 49 -41.20 -34.80 26.65
C THR A 49 -39.99 -33.84 26.77
N GLU A 50 -39.97 -32.55 26.36
CA GLU A 50 -40.87 -31.54 25.73
C GLU A 50 -40.01 -30.55 24.88
N PRO A 51 -40.56 -29.65 24.03
CA PRO A 51 -39.78 -28.72 23.20
C PRO A 51 -39.39 -27.39 23.87
N VAL A 52 -38.22 -26.83 23.51
CA VAL A 52 -37.70 -25.54 24.04
C VAL A 52 -37.92 -24.39 23.04
N THR A 53 -38.20 -23.21 23.57
CA THR A 53 -38.65 -21.98 22.87
C THR A 53 -37.50 -21.10 22.33
N VAL A 54 -37.85 -20.25 21.35
CA VAL A 54 -36.95 -19.28 20.69
C VAL A 54 -37.15 -17.86 21.26
N PRO A 55 -36.09 -17.08 21.53
CA PRO A 55 -36.23 -15.66 21.88
C PRO A 55 -36.23 -14.75 20.65
N MET A 56 -37.13 -13.76 20.63
CA MET A 56 -37.12 -12.64 19.67
C MET A 56 -36.34 -11.42 20.22
N TYR A 57 -35.87 -10.56 19.33
CA TYR A 57 -35.25 -9.27 19.66
C TYR A 57 -35.93 -8.12 18.91
N ALA A 58 -36.12 -6.98 19.58
CA ALA A 58 -36.61 -5.73 19.00
C ALA A 58 -35.94 -4.51 19.69
N PRO A 59 -35.80 -3.34 19.02
CA PRO A 59 -34.84 -2.30 19.42
C PRO A 59 -35.46 -1.08 20.15
N GLN A 60 -34.65 -0.32 20.90
CA GLN A 60 -34.97 1.03 21.41
C GLN A 60 -33.72 1.94 21.46
N GLU A 61 -33.92 3.24 21.19
CA GLU A 61 -32.93 4.33 21.29
C GLU A 61 -33.36 5.38 22.38
N PRO A 62 -32.87 6.66 22.45
CA PRO A 62 -31.76 7.06 23.33
C PRO A 62 -32.07 8.28 24.25
N GLN A 63 -31.30 8.49 25.34
CA GLN A 63 -31.39 9.72 26.16
C GLN A 63 -30.04 10.18 26.77
N ALA A 64 -29.95 11.47 27.14
CA ALA A 64 -28.71 12.15 27.53
C ALA A 64 -28.88 13.23 28.63
N ALA A 65 -27.74 13.65 29.21
CA ALA A 65 -27.44 14.92 29.95
C ALA A 65 -27.92 15.13 31.41
N GLY A 66 -27.06 15.80 32.20
CA GLY A 66 -27.26 16.30 33.59
C GLY A 66 -26.12 17.24 34.03
N ALA A 67 -26.33 18.19 34.96
CA ALA A 67 -25.50 19.40 35.15
C ALA A 67 -25.07 19.78 36.60
N PHE A 68 -24.30 20.89 36.74
CA PHE A 68 -23.62 21.47 37.93
C PHE A 68 -24.54 22.06 39.05
N PRO A 69 -24.01 22.40 40.27
CA PRO A 69 -23.54 23.78 40.62
C PRO A 69 -22.37 23.89 41.68
N VAL A 70 -21.39 24.83 41.61
CA VAL A 70 -21.20 26.23 42.17
C VAL A 70 -20.45 26.39 43.55
N GLN A 71 -19.63 27.45 43.65
CA GLN A 71 -18.60 27.95 44.64
C GLN A 71 -19.16 28.74 45.88
N PRO A 72 -18.40 29.38 46.87
CA PRO A 72 -17.13 30.18 46.77
C PRO A 72 -16.15 30.40 48.01
N GLN A 73 -14.95 30.99 47.80
CA GLN A 73 -14.38 32.25 48.44
C GLN A 73 -12.82 32.45 48.47
N MET A 74 -12.43 33.70 48.16
CA MET A 74 -11.22 34.60 48.29
C MET A 74 -10.12 34.28 49.35
N ALA A 75 -8.89 34.86 49.39
CA ALA A 75 -8.14 35.96 48.70
C ALA A 75 -6.62 35.59 48.61
N GLU A 76 -5.68 36.27 47.90
CA GLU A 76 -5.10 37.61 48.15
C GLU A 76 -4.22 38.13 46.96
N GLN A 77 -3.91 39.43 46.94
CA GLN A 77 -3.00 40.19 46.05
C GLN A 77 -2.13 41.13 46.95
N PRO A 78 -1.13 41.94 46.48
CA PRO A 78 -0.66 42.25 45.11
C PRO A 78 0.84 41.85 44.92
N SER A 79 1.73 42.40 44.07
CA SER A 79 1.72 43.54 43.12
C SER A 79 2.82 43.38 42.05
N GLY A 80 2.87 44.25 41.02
CA GLY A 80 4.03 44.32 40.11
C GLY A 80 3.74 44.84 38.69
N ASN A 81 3.56 46.15 38.53
CA ASN A 81 3.38 46.82 37.23
C ASN A 81 4.71 47.23 36.59
N LEU A 82 5.12 46.56 35.50
CA LEU A 82 6.21 47.03 34.62
C LEU A 82 5.81 47.01 33.15
N SER A 83 6.50 47.83 32.35
CA SER A 83 5.99 48.44 31.13
C SER A 83 6.27 47.65 29.85
N LEU A 84 5.45 47.86 28.81
CA LEU A 84 5.59 47.34 27.43
C LEU A 84 6.88 47.76 26.69
N GLN A 85 7.82 48.40 27.38
CA GLN A 85 9.03 49.00 26.82
C GLN A 85 10.29 48.14 27.05
N ASP A 86 10.30 47.24 28.03
CA ASP A 86 11.43 46.35 28.32
C ASP A 86 11.46 45.08 27.44
N ALA A 87 10.39 44.79 26.70
CA ALA A 87 10.28 43.61 25.82
C ALA A 87 10.96 43.79 24.44
N VAL A 88 11.40 45.01 24.09
CA VAL A 88 11.85 45.35 22.72
C VAL A 88 13.39 45.40 22.58
N SER A 89 14.14 45.31 23.68
CA SER A 89 15.60 45.51 23.71
C SER A 89 16.43 44.22 23.89
N ARG A 90 15.87 43.04 23.58
CA ARG A 90 16.58 41.75 23.60
C ARG A 90 16.35 40.92 22.33
N ALA A 91 16.69 41.50 21.19
CA ALA A 91 16.99 40.74 19.98
C ALA A 91 18.42 40.15 20.06
N ILE A 92 18.72 39.16 19.19
CA ILE A 92 19.96 38.35 19.12
C ILE A 92 20.01 37.32 20.27
N THR A 93 19.42 36.12 20.13
CA THR A 93 20.04 34.99 19.41
C THR A 93 19.05 33.90 18.93
N VAL A 94 19.34 33.32 17.76
CA VAL A 94 18.88 32.03 17.20
C VAL A 94 17.36 31.76 17.12
N PRO A 95 16.75 31.85 15.91
CA PRO A 95 15.53 31.12 15.60
C PRO A 95 15.85 29.62 15.48
N GLY A 96 15.23 28.79 16.32
CA GLY A 96 15.27 27.33 16.15
C GLY A 96 14.47 26.94 14.92
N GLY A 97 15.15 26.45 13.88
CA GLY A 97 14.49 25.79 12.76
C GLY A 97 13.88 24.47 13.23
N MET A 98 12.64 24.20 12.82
CA MET A 98 12.09 22.85 12.93
C MET A 98 12.73 21.99 11.85
N GLU A 99 13.88 21.39 12.16
CA GLU A 99 14.45 20.32 11.36
C GLU A 99 13.52 19.10 11.48
N GLN A 100 12.65 18.93 10.49
CA GLN A 100 12.11 17.61 10.19
C GLN A 100 13.26 16.82 9.57
N ASP A 101 13.91 16.00 10.39
CA ASP A 101 14.68 14.85 9.90
C ASP A 101 13.72 13.86 9.23
N GLU A 102 13.29 14.20 8.00
CA GLU A 102 13.01 13.17 7.03
C GLU A 102 14.35 12.44 6.79
N GLU A 103 14.54 11.29 7.44
CA GLU A 103 15.57 10.31 7.10
C GLU A 103 15.30 9.77 5.67
N LYS A 104 15.54 10.63 4.68
CA LYS A 104 15.44 10.30 3.28
C LYS A 104 16.49 9.23 3.03
N THR A 105 16.01 8.03 2.69
CA THR A 105 16.87 6.91 2.33
C THR A 105 17.59 7.24 1.03
N VAL A 106 18.75 7.91 1.17
CA VAL A 106 19.65 8.27 0.09
C VAL A 106 19.97 7.01 -0.70
N SER A 107 19.56 6.99 -1.97
CA SER A 107 19.93 5.88 -2.84
C SER A 107 21.46 5.90 -3.01
N LEU A 108 22.10 4.73 -2.98
CA LEU A 108 23.53 4.55 -3.26
C LEU A 108 23.97 5.03 -4.65
N TYR A 109 23.02 5.48 -5.48
CA TYR A 109 23.23 5.99 -6.84
C TYR A 109 23.04 7.51 -6.97
N GLN A 110 22.85 8.23 -5.85
CA GLN A 110 22.67 9.68 -5.88
C GLN A 110 23.94 10.35 -6.41
N TYR A 111 23.79 11.16 -7.46
CA TYR A 111 24.95 11.71 -8.18
C TYR A 111 25.66 12.81 -7.36
N GLN A 112 26.99 12.88 -7.48
CA GLN A 112 27.80 13.96 -6.88
C GLN A 112 27.57 15.33 -7.55
N ASN A 113 26.88 15.36 -8.69
CA ASN A 113 26.33 16.58 -9.29
C ASN A 113 24.90 16.80 -8.76
N HIS A 114 24.55 18.06 -8.52
CA HIS A 114 23.39 18.53 -7.72
C HIS A 114 21.97 18.05 -8.14
N THR A 115 21.85 17.22 -9.18
CA THR A 115 20.58 16.66 -9.69
C THR A 115 20.82 15.26 -10.27
N ASP A 116 20.03 14.28 -9.84
CA ASP A 116 20.04 12.95 -10.47
C ASP A 116 19.55 13.03 -11.93
N PRO A 117 20.26 12.38 -12.88
CA PRO A 117 19.93 12.46 -14.30
C PRO A 117 18.66 11.67 -14.64
N VAL A 118 17.99 12.10 -15.71
CA VAL A 118 16.74 11.49 -16.17
C VAL A 118 17.03 10.16 -16.85
N ALA A 119 16.54 9.07 -16.27
CA ALA A 119 16.62 7.73 -16.82
C ALA A 119 15.48 7.44 -17.83
N GLY A 120 14.35 8.13 -17.74
CA GLY A 120 13.25 8.03 -18.71
C GLY A 120 12.12 9.00 -18.42
N TRP A 121 11.00 8.85 -19.14
CA TRP A 121 9.82 9.70 -19.01
C TRP A 121 8.54 8.89 -18.94
N LEU A 122 7.54 9.46 -18.28
CA LEU A 122 6.13 9.09 -18.34
C LEU A 122 5.37 10.26 -18.95
N VAL A 123 4.63 10.03 -20.03
CA VAL A 123 3.83 11.06 -20.72
C VAL A 123 2.35 10.80 -20.46
N CYS A 124 1.63 11.78 -19.93
CA CYS A 124 0.20 11.65 -19.68
C CYS A 124 -0.57 11.69 -21.00
N ILE A 125 -1.22 10.57 -21.34
CA ILE A 125 -2.00 10.39 -22.58
C ILE A 125 -3.52 10.38 -22.31
N GLU A 126 -3.93 10.28 -21.05
CA GLU A 126 -5.34 10.34 -20.62
C GLU A 126 -5.38 10.77 -19.13
N GLY A 127 -6.37 11.57 -18.73
CA GLY A 127 -6.50 12.08 -17.35
C GLY A 127 -6.29 13.59 -17.21
N THR A 128 -6.21 14.07 -15.96
CA THR A 128 -6.20 15.52 -15.65
C THR A 128 -4.96 16.26 -16.14
N ASP A 129 -3.83 15.56 -16.23
CA ASP A 129 -2.53 16.14 -16.55
C ASP A 129 -2.16 15.90 -18.04
N PHE A 130 -3.15 15.66 -18.91
CA PHE A 130 -2.98 15.30 -20.33
C PHE A 130 -1.94 16.17 -21.06
N GLY A 131 -1.01 15.52 -21.76
CA GLY A 131 0.10 16.16 -22.49
C GLY A 131 1.31 16.52 -21.62
N SER A 132 1.21 16.43 -20.29
CA SER A 132 2.34 16.64 -19.38
C SER A 132 3.30 15.46 -19.38
N SER A 133 4.58 15.73 -19.13
CA SER A 133 5.62 14.70 -18.99
C SER A 133 6.28 14.75 -17.61
N PHE A 134 6.57 13.58 -17.06
CA PHE A 134 7.21 13.38 -15.76
C PHE A 134 8.53 12.61 -15.95
N THR A 135 9.57 13.00 -15.22
CA THR A 135 10.89 12.37 -15.31
C THR A 135 11.02 11.19 -14.35
N VAL A 136 11.53 10.07 -14.85
CA VAL A 136 11.96 8.90 -14.07
C VAL A 136 13.47 8.97 -13.87
N LYS A 137 13.95 8.75 -12.65
CA LYS A 137 15.36 8.78 -12.22
C LYS A 137 15.85 7.39 -11.82
N SER A 138 17.13 7.31 -11.43
CA SER A 138 17.72 6.10 -10.85
C SER A 138 17.05 5.67 -9.56
N GLY A 139 16.93 4.36 -9.32
CA GLY A 139 16.25 3.81 -8.16
C GLY A 139 14.73 3.85 -8.29
N ARG A 140 14.03 3.92 -7.14
CA ARG A 140 12.57 3.94 -7.08
C ARG A 140 12.05 5.36 -7.27
N ASN A 141 11.04 5.49 -8.12
CA ASN A 141 10.27 6.71 -8.34
C ASN A 141 8.83 6.40 -7.89
N PHE A 142 8.37 7.07 -6.85
CA PHE A 142 7.03 6.87 -6.29
C PHE A 142 6.01 7.75 -7.04
N ILE A 143 4.95 7.11 -7.54
CA ILE A 143 3.82 7.77 -8.18
C ILE A 143 2.69 7.92 -7.17
N GLY A 144 2.11 9.11 -7.05
CA GLY A 144 0.95 9.36 -6.20
C GLY A 144 0.43 10.79 -6.35
N ARG A 145 -0.60 11.15 -5.59
CA ARG A 145 -1.26 12.46 -5.68
C ARG A 145 -0.62 13.55 -4.80
N ALA A 146 0.16 13.18 -3.78
CA ALA A 146 0.81 14.11 -2.87
C ALA A 146 1.92 14.90 -3.57
N SER A 147 2.16 16.12 -3.10
CA SER A 147 3.12 17.05 -3.71
C SER A 147 4.58 16.63 -3.60
N HIS A 148 4.91 15.71 -2.69
CA HIS A 148 6.26 15.22 -2.41
C HIS A 148 6.61 13.89 -3.13
N MET A 149 5.68 13.34 -3.91
CA MET A 149 5.95 12.18 -4.77
C MET A 149 6.90 12.55 -5.92
N ASP A 150 7.74 11.61 -6.37
CA ASP A 150 8.61 11.82 -7.53
C ASP A 150 7.79 12.10 -8.81
N VAL A 151 6.64 11.44 -8.94
CA VAL A 151 5.64 11.69 -9.97
C VAL A 151 4.31 12.05 -9.31
N ALA A 152 4.05 13.35 -9.19
CA ALA A 152 2.89 13.90 -8.49
C ALA A 152 1.69 14.14 -9.43
N LEU A 153 0.77 13.18 -9.50
CA LEU A 153 -0.47 13.24 -10.30
C LEU A 153 -1.59 13.92 -9.50
N ARG A 154 -1.54 15.25 -9.42
CA ARG A 154 -2.30 16.02 -8.41
C ARG A 154 -3.80 16.12 -8.68
N GLY A 155 -4.23 16.07 -9.94
CA GLY A 155 -5.62 16.34 -10.34
C GLY A 155 -6.60 15.17 -10.14
N ASP A 156 -6.13 13.92 -10.17
CA ASP A 156 -6.99 12.74 -10.18
C ASP A 156 -7.25 12.18 -8.78
N ASN A 157 -8.43 12.45 -8.23
CA ASN A 157 -8.81 12.04 -6.87
C ASN A 157 -8.93 10.52 -6.66
N SER A 158 -8.97 9.71 -7.73
CA SER A 158 -8.90 8.24 -7.60
C SER A 158 -7.48 7.75 -7.25
N ILE A 159 -6.47 8.57 -7.50
CA ILE A 159 -5.07 8.24 -7.19
C ILE A 159 -4.81 8.50 -5.70
N SER A 160 -4.15 7.51 -5.10
CA SER A 160 -3.79 7.54 -3.68
C SER A 160 -2.75 8.62 -3.42
N ARG A 161 -2.80 9.22 -2.22
CA ARG A 161 -1.89 10.32 -1.86
C ARG A 161 -0.44 9.93 -2.02
N GLU A 162 -0.06 8.78 -1.47
CA GLU A 162 1.31 8.31 -1.44
C GLU A 162 1.42 6.94 -2.11
N LYS A 163 2.54 6.73 -2.82
CA LYS A 163 3.00 5.43 -3.35
C LYS A 163 1.87 4.56 -3.91
N HIS A 164 1.12 5.06 -4.88
CA HIS A 164 0.10 4.25 -5.56
C HIS A 164 0.75 3.23 -6.51
N ALA A 165 1.77 3.66 -7.26
CA ALA A 165 2.62 2.82 -8.09
C ALA A 165 4.09 3.22 -7.93
N ILE A 166 5.01 2.33 -8.34
CA ILE A 166 6.45 2.53 -8.25
C ILE A 166 7.08 2.19 -9.60
N ILE A 167 7.95 3.06 -10.09
CA ILE A 167 8.83 2.80 -11.24
C ILE A 167 10.26 2.73 -10.76
N LEU A 168 10.84 1.54 -10.85
CA LEU A 168 12.24 1.27 -10.50
C LEU A 168 13.08 1.27 -11.77
N TYR A 169 14.10 2.13 -11.85
CA TYR A 169 15.23 1.94 -12.76
C TYR A 169 16.37 1.28 -12.00
N GLU A 170 16.85 0.13 -12.48
CA GLU A 170 18.03 -0.54 -11.93
C GLU A 170 19.22 -0.35 -12.89
N PRO A 171 20.23 0.49 -12.55
CA PRO A 171 21.27 0.90 -13.50
C PRO A 171 22.17 -0.24 -14.00
N LYS A 172 22.44 -1.26 -13.18
CA LYS A 172 23.37 -2.34 -13.54
C LYS A 172 22.80 -3.25 -14.63
N ARG A 173 21.51 -3.56 -14.54
CA ARG A 173 20.74 -4.33 -15.52
C ARG A 173 20.15 -3.45 -16.63
N ARG A 174 20.15 -2.12 -16.46
CA ARG A 174 19.56 -1.13 -17.37
C ARG A 174 18.07 -1.40 -17.65
N GLU A 175 17.36 -1.89 -16.64
CA GLU A 175 15.96 -2.28 -16.74
C GLU A 175 15.05 -1.35 -15.95
N PHE A 176 13.86 -1.14 -16.50
CA PHE A 176 12.74 -0.49 -15.82
C PHE A 176 11.75 -1.54 -15.35
N ILE A 177 11.24 -1.36 -14.13
CA ILE A 177 10.31 -2.29 -13.50
C ILE A 177 9.14 -1.49 -12.92
N ALA A 178 7.92 -1.84 -13.33
CA ALA A 178 6.67 -1.36 -12.75
C ALA A 178 6.28 -2.25 -11.57
N GLN A 179 5.84 -1.64 -10.47
CA GLN A 179 5.36 -2.35 -9.28
C GLN A 179 4.16 -1.60 -8.69
N ALA A 180 3.14 -2.32 -8.20
CA ALA A 180 2.13 -1.74 -7.32
C ALA A 180 2.78 -1.22 -6.02
N GLY A 181 2.28 -0.09 -5.52
CA GLY A 181 2.77 0.50 -4.27
C GLY A 181 2.01 0.03 -3.03
N GLU A 182 1.73 0.96 -2.13
CA GLU A 182 1.04 0.73 -0.84
C GLU A 182 -0.48 1.04 -0.93
N SER A 183 -1.00 1.31 -2.13
CA SER A 183 -2.42 1.55 -2.36
C SER A 183 -3.28 0.29 -2.24
N ARG A 184 -4.57 0.51 -1.95
CA ARG A 184 -5.64 -0.50 -2.03
C ARG A 184 -6.27 -0.56 -3.43
N GLU A 185 -6.08 0.49 -4.22
CA GLU A 185 -6.56 0.59 -5.60
C GLU A 185 -5.60 -0.13 -6.55
N LEU A 186 -6.12 -0.57 -7.70
CA LEU A 186 -5.36 -1.36 -8.66
C LEU A 186 -4.54 -0.50 -9.61
N PHE A 187 -3.31 -0.94 -9.85
CA PHE A 187 -2.40 -0.41 -10.88
C PHE A 187 -2.34 -1.41 -12.05
N TYR A 188 -2.44 -0.89 -13.28
CA TYR A 188 -2.43 -1.71 -14.50
C TYR A 188 -1.29 -1.31 -15.44
N LEU A 189 -0.81 -2.28 -16.20
CA LEU A 189 0.17 -2.15 -17.26
C LEU A 189 -0.38 -2.81 -18.52
N ASN A 190 -0.53 -2.06 -19.61
CA ASN A 190 -1.15 -2.50 -20.87
C ASN A 190 -2.52 -3.17 -20.62
N ASP A 191 -3.33 -2.54 -19.76
CA ASP A 191 -4.66 -2.98 -19.32
C ASP A 191 -4.69 -4.31 -18.53
N GLU A 192 -3.53 -4.91 -18.19
CA GLU A 192 -3.40 -6.04 -17.25
C GLU A 192 -3.02 -5.57 -15.83
N VAL A 193 -3.54 -6.24 -14.79
CA VAL A 193 -3.30 -5.85 -13.38
C VAL A 193 -1.90 -6.23 -12.89
N VAL A 194 -1.17 -5.28 -12.31
CA VAL A 194 0.22 -5.45 -11.83
C VAL A 194 0.22 -6.05 -10.41
N LEU A 195 0.17 -7.38 -10.32
CA LEU A 195 0.24 -8.11 -9.04
C LEU A 195 1.66 -8.35 -8.53
N ASN A 196 2.64 -8.36 -9.42
CA ASN A 196 4.06 -8.60 -9.14
C ASN A 196 4.91 -7.55 -9.89
N PRO A 197 6.20 -7.37 -9.59
CA PRO A 197 7.06 -6.49 -10.38
C PRO A 197 7.16 -6.96 -11.84
N VAL A 198 6.80 -6.10 -12.80
CA VAL A 198 6.83 -6.38 -14.25
C VAL A 198 7.86 -5.49 -14.95
N ARG A 199 8.65 -6.07 -15.86
CA ARG A 199 9.61 -5.30 -16.67
C ARG A 199 8.87 -4.42 -17.69
N LEU A 200 9.15 -3.12 -17.64
CA LEU A 200 8.65 -2.13 -18.58
C LEU A 200 9.42 -2.12 -19.91
N LYS A 201 8.72 -1.75 -20.97
CA LYS A 201 9.20 -1.55 -22.34
C LYS A 201 8.72 -0.18 -22.85
N GLN A 202 9.43 0.35 -23.84
CA GLN A 202 9.02 1.58 -24.51
C GLN A 202 7.60 1.43 -25.11
N TYR A 203 6.80 2.49 -24.97
CA TYR A 203 5.38 2.58 -25.33
C TYR A 203 4.40 1.78 -24.46
N ASP A 204 4.85 1.09 -23.41
CA ASP A 204 3.93 0.51 -22.43
C ASP A 204 3.06 1.60 -21.78
N ILE A 205 1.79 1.28 -21.54
CA ILE A 205 0.79 2.18 -20.96
C ILE A 205 0.49 1.77 -19.51
N LEU A 206 0.70 2.70 -18.59
CA LEU A 206 0.43 2.57 -17.17
C LEU A 206 -0.91 3.23 -16.85
N THR A 207 -1.88 2.48 -16.32
CA THR A 207 -3.17 3.04 -15.87
C THR A 207 -3.20 3.08 -14.34
N ILE A 208 -3.36 4.29 -13.79
CA ILE A 208 -3.26 4.62 -12.38
C ILE A 208 -4.48 5.50 -12.07
N GLY A 209 -5.49 4.93 -11.40
CA GLY A 209 -6.77 5.62 -11.24
C GLY A 209 -7.46 5.86 -12.59
N ASN A 210 -7.82 7.12 -12.89
CA ASN A 210 -8.35 7.56 -14.18
C ASN A 210 -7.26 8.14 -15.10
N THR A 211 -6.00 8.09 -14.70
CA THR A 211 -4.86 8.63 -15.46
C THR A 211 -4.12 7.53 -16.20
N ARG A 212 -3.75 7.76 -17.47
CA ARG A 212 -2.91 6.85 -18.26
C ARG A 212 -1.62 7.53 -18.68
N LEU A 213 -0.49 6.87 -18.41
CA LEU A 213 0.85 7.34 -18.72
C LEU A 213 1.55 6.39 -19.70
N MET A 214 2.09 6.91 -20.79
CA MET A 214 2.93 6.15 -21.73
C MET A 214 4.41 6.25 -21.32
N PHE A 215 5.11 5.12 -21.28
CA PHE A 215 6.51 5.07 -20.85
C PHE A 215 7.51 5.21 -22.01
N PHE A 216 8.53 6.05 -21.81
CA PHE A 216 9.65 6.30 -22.72
C PHE A 216 10.99 6.16 -21.98
N PRO A 217 11.75 5.07 -22.16
CA PRO A 217 13.08 4.94 -21.58
C PRO A 217 14.07 5.90 -22.26
N CYS A 218 14.94 6.54 -21.46
CA CYS A 218 16.17 7.18 -21.96
C CYS A 218 17.32 6.17 -21.86
N CYS A 219 17.52 5.61 -20.66
CA CYS A 219 18.45 4.52 -20.42
C CYS A 219 17.92 3.17 -20.94
N GLY A 220 18.81 2.25 -21.27
CA GLY A 220 18.49 0.91 -21.74
C GLY A 220 19.73 0.23 -22.33
N GLU A 221 19.51 -0.69 -23.26
CA GLU A 221 20.58 -1.46 -23.91
C GLU A 221 21.65 -0.57 -24.57
N ASN A 222 21.23 0.49 -25.25
CA ASN A 222 22.12 1.36 -26.04
C ASN A 222 22.70 2.57 -25.27
N PHE A 223 22.25 2.83 -24.03
CA PHE A 223 22.64 4.02 -23.28
C PHE A 223 22.44 3.83 -21.77
N SER A 224 23.42 4.18 -20.96
CA SER A 224 23.23 4.41 -19.52
C SER A 224 24.11 5.58 -19.08
N TRP A 225 23.61 6.42 -18.18
CA TRP A 225 24.44 7.45 -17.52
C TRP A 225 25.66 6.86 -16.79
N ASP A 226 25.56 5.59 -16.36
CA ASP A 226 26.64 4.85 -15.71
C ASP A 226 27.82 4.59 -16.66
N ASP A 227 27.63 4.59 -17.98
CA ASP A 227 28.73 4.49 -18.97
C ASP A 227 29.61 5.75 -19.02
N PHE A 228 29.10 6.86 -18.48
CA PHE A 228 29.77 8.17 -18.46
C PHE A 228 30.16 8.60 -17.04
N LYS A 229 29.95 7.73 -16.04
CA LYS A 229 30.54 7.92 -14.71
C LYS A 229 32.04 7.77 -14.84
N LYS A 230 32.77 8.85 -14.53
CA LYS A 230 34.14 8.71 -14.08
C LYS A 230 34.09 8.24 -12.64
N ASP A 231 34.49 7.00 -12.40
CA ASP A 231 34.90 6.60 -11.05
C ASP A 231 36.01 7.58 -10.62
N GLY A 232 35.88 8.18 -9.44
CA GLY A 232 36.82 9.17 -8.95
C GLY A 232 38.20 8.55 -8.71
N GLU A 233 39.23 9.14 -9.34
CA GLU A 233 40.64 8.96 -8.94
C GLU A 233 40.89 9.56 -7.55
#